data_AF-A0A1V5PII4-F1
#
_entry.id   AF-A0A1V5PII4-F1
#
_cell.length_a   1.000
_cell.length_b   1.000
_cell.length_c   1.000
_cell.angle_alpha   90.00
_cell.angle_beta   90.00
_cell.angle_gamma   90.00
#
_symmetry.space_group_name_H-M   'P 1'
#
loop_
_entity.id
_entity.type
_entity.pdbx_description
1 polymer ?
#
loop_
_entity_poly.entity_id
_entity_poly.type
_entity_poly.pdbx_seq_one_letter_code
_entity_poly.pdbx_strand_id
1 'polypeptide(L)'
;MNLKVLIRGGGDLATGVAHRLFKSGMKVLITEIPGPLVIRRTVAFASAVYEGGITVEGVTARLQKTEPFFTSEYITVIIDSECKICYSLKPDVIIDAIIAKTNKGTLKYMAPLVIALGPGFKAGTDVHRVIETQRGHYLGKIIEEGYAETDTGIPGEVEGYTSQRIIRAPEDGIFISEKNIGDLIKEGEVIGKVQKAEVKAPLSGLIRGLIKNGIEVKKDLKIGDIDPREKKDLIYTISDKARALGGSVLEVIMNFYSDRIIFFEK
;
A
#
# COMPACT_ATOMS: atom_id res chain seq x y z
N MET A 1 7.41 -9.11 -21.07
CA MET A 1 6.01 -9.55 -20.93
C MET A 1 5.10 -8.33 -20.99
N ASN A 2 4.14 -8.29 -21.91
CA ASN A 2 3.19 -7.18 -22.04
C ASN A 2 1.93 -7.40 -21.18
N LEU A 3 2.11 -7.79 -19.91
CA LEU A 3 0.99 -8.03 -19.00
C LEU A 3 0.43 -6.71 -18.46
N LYS A 4 -0.89 -6.63 -18.39
CA LYS A 4 -1.67 -5.55 -17.79
C LYS A 4 -2.03 -5.93 -16.35
N VAL A 5 -1.49 -5.19 -15.40
CA VAL A 5 -1.68 -5.45 -13.97
C VAL A 5 -2.46 -4.33 -13.32
N LEU A 6 -3.66 -4.64 -12.83
CA LEU A 6 -4.49 -3.72 -12.08
C LEU A 6 -4.26 -3.94 -10.58
N ILE A 7 -3.90 -2.88 -9.85
CA ILE A 7 -3.70 -2.92 -8.40
C ILE A 7 -4.79 -2.08 -7.74
N ARG A 8 -5.56 -2.70 -6.84
CA ARG A 8 -6.55 -2.00 -6.04
C ARG A 8 -5.87 -1.46 -4.77
N GLY A 9 -5.86 -0.15 -4.61
CA GLY A 9 -5.18 0.57 -3.53
C GLY A 9 -3.75 0.97 -3.87
N GLY A 10 -3.39 2.22 -3.56
CA GLY A 10 -2.09 2.82 -3.91
C GLY A 10 -1.17 3.09 -2.73
N GLY A 11 -1.41 2.45 -1.57
CA GLY A 11 -0.66 2.67 -0.34
C GLY A 11 0.84 2.34 -0.41
N ASP A 12 1.54 2.47 0.72
CA ASP A 12 2.99 2.27 0.78
C ASP A 12 3.43 0.82 0.46
N LEU A 13 2.67 -0.17 0.90
CA LEU A 13 2.89 -1.58 0.56
C LEU A 13 2.59 -1.86 -0.91
N ALA A 14 1.47 -1.35 -1.42
CA ALA A 14 1.09 -1.46 -2.83
C ALA A 14 2.15 -0.83 -3.74
N THR A 15 2.79 0.24 -3.30
CA THR A 15 3.85 0.93 -4.05
C THR A 15 5.07 0.05 -4.28
N GLY A 16 5.50 -0.76 -3.30
CA GLY A 16 6.58 -1.71 -3.50
C GLY A 16 6.24 -2.80 -4.52
N VAL A 17 4.99 -3.25 -4.55
CA VAL A 17 4.47 -4.19 -5.55
C VAL A 17 4.46 -3.53 -6.94
N ALA A 18 3.77 -2.40 -7.07
CA ALA A 18 3.62 -1.67 -8.32
C ALA A 18 4.98 -1.27 -8.92
N HIS A 19 5.91 -0.78 -8.10
CA HIS A 19 7.27 -0.42 -8.51
C HIS A 19 8.00 -1.63 -9.11
N ARG A 20 7.99 -2.77 -8.41
CA ARG A 20 8.68 -3.97 -8.90
C ARG A 20 8.09 -4.50 -10.20
N LEU A 21 6.76 -4.54 -10.31
CA LEU A 21 6.09 -5.04 -11.52
C LEU A 21 6.35 -4.12 -12.71
N PHE A 22 6.26 -2.80 -12.52
CA PHE A 22 6.59 -1.82 -13.55
C PHE A 22 8.05 -1.92 -13.99
N LYS A 23 8.99 -2.02 -13.04
CA LYS A 23 10.42 -2.22 -13.34
C LYS A 23 10.71 -3.56 -14.03
N SER A 24 9.82 -4.54 -13.90
CA SER A 24 9.90 -5.84 -14.60
C SER A 24 9.26 -5.80 -16.00
N GLY A 25 8.87 -4.61 -16.48
CA GLY A 25 8.35 -4.38 -17.83
C GLY A 25 6.84 -4.61 -17.98
N MET A 26 6.10 -4.80 -16.89
CA MET A 26 4.63 -4.91 -16.92
C MET A 26 3.98 -3.52 -16.96
N LYS A 27 2.79 -3.42 -17.55
CA LYS A 27 2.01 -2.18 -17.53
C LYS A 27 1.10 -2.18 -16.31
N VAL A 28 1.28 -1.20 -15.43
CA VAL A 28 0.60 -1.17 -14.14
C VAL A 28 -0.39 -0.02 -14.09
N LEU A 29 -1.59 -0.31 -13.56
CA LEU A 29 -2.63 0.68 -13.27
C LEU A 29 -3.10 0.49 -11.83
N ILE A 30 -3.30 1.59 -11.11
CA ILE A 30 -3.78 1.60 -9.72
C ILE A 30 -5.18 2.23 -9.69
N THR A 31 -6.12 1.58 -9.03
CA THR A 31 -7.38 2.23 -8.61
C THR A 31 -7.26 2.71 -7.18
N GLU A 32 -7.85 3.86 -6.90
CA GLU A 32 -7.93 4.41 -5.55
C GLU A 32 -9.26 5.07 -5.21
N ILE A 33 -9.50 5.27 -3.91
CA ILE A 33 -10.61 6.07 -3.39
C ILE A 33 -10.37 7.59 -3.57
N PRO A 34 -11.43 8.41 -3.61
CA PRO A 34 -11.28 9.85 -3.48
C PRO A 34 -10.81 10.17 -2.06
N GLY A 35 -9.61 10.74 -1.93
CA GLY A 35 -9.03 11.07 -0.62
C GLY A 35 -8.41 9.90 0.14
N PRO A 36 -7.37 9.23 -0.41
CA PRO A 36 -6.73 8.09 0.24
C PRO A 36 -6.07 8.47 1.57
N LEU A 37 -6.27 7.66 2.61
CA LEU A 37 -5.75 7.88 3.98
C LEU A 37 -4.27 7.47 4.13
N VAL A 38 -3.46 7.83 3.13
CA VAL A 38 -2.06 7.42 3.05
C VAL A 38 -1.17 8.24 3.97
N ILE A 39 -0.37 7.54 4.76
CA ILE A 39 0.50 8.13 5.80
C ILE A 39 1.90 8.43 5.26
N ARG A 40 2.55 7.43 4.66
CA ARG A 40 3.88 7.58 4.06
C ARG A 40 3.77 8.18 2.66
N ARG A 41 3.25 9.42 2.58
CA ARG A 41 2.89 10.10 1.32
C ARG A 41 4.05 10.28 0.35
N THR A 42 5.28 10.39 0.86
CA THR A 42 6.52 10.52 0.07
C THR A 42 6.89 9.27 -0.72
N VAL A 43 6.32 8.11 -0.39
CA VAL A 43 6.66 6.81 -1.00
C VAL A 43 5.42 5.97 -1.33
N ALA A 44 4.30 6.65 -1.60
CA ALA A 44 3.05 5.98 -1.92
C ALA A 44 2.42 6.57 -3.19
N PHE A 45 2.16 5.71 -4.18
CA PHE A 45 1.56 6.14 -5.45
C PHE A 45 0.15 6.70 -5.30
N ALA A 46 -0.59 6.35 -4.22
CA ALA A 46 -1.86 6.98 -3.86
C ALA A 46 -1.75 8.51 -3.70
N SER A 47 -0.56 9.06 -3.39
CA SER A 47 -0.35 10.51 -3.33
C SER A 47 -0.61 11.21 -4.66
N ALA A 48 -0.55 10.50 -5.80
CA ALA A 48 -0.94 11.05 -7.10
C ALA A 48 -2.40 11.54 -7.12
N VAL A 49 -3.29 10.96 -6.30
CA VAL A 49 -4.68 11.44 -6.16
C VAL A 49 -4.72 12.89 -5.66
N TYR A 50 -3.75 13.29 -4.84
CA TYR A 50 -3.66 14.64 -4.30
C TYR A 50 -2.86 15.59 -5.19
N GLU A 51 -1.71 15.13 -5.68
CA GLU A 51 -0.71 15.98 -6.34
C GLU A 51 -0.74 15.89 -7.87
N GLY A 52 -1.63 15.07 -8.44
CA GLY A 52 -1.68 14.77 -9.88
C GLY A 52 -0.60 13.79 -10.37
N GLY A 53 0.50 13.64 -9.63
CA GLY A 53 1.52 12.64 -9.87
C GLY A 53 2.58 12.59 -8.76
N ILE A 54 3.37 11.52 -8.74
CA ILE A 54 4.47 11.34 -7.79
C ILE A 54 5.54 10.43 -8.41
N THR A 55 6.81 10.69 -8.09
CA THR A 55 7.93 9.81 -8.44
C THR A 55 8.48 9.15 -7.17
N VAL A 56 8.55 7.82 -7.16
CA VAL A 56 9.12 7.03 -6.07
C VAL A 56 10.23 6.16 -6.65
N GLU A 57 11.45 6.37 -6.18
CA GLU A 57 12.65 5.62 -6.61
C GLU A 57 12.75 5.45 -8.15
N GLY A 58 12.58 6.56 -8.87
CA GLY A 58 12.68 6.62 -10.34
C GLY A 58 11.47 6.11 -11.12
N VAL A 59 10.40 5.65 -10.46
CA VAL A 59 9.14 5.26 -11.11
C VAL A 59 8.09 6.34 -10.86
N THR A 60 7.48 6.84 -11.94
CA THR A 60 6.44 7.86 -11.86
C THR A 60 5.06 7.23 -11.88
N ALA A 61 4.16 7.68 -11.02
CA ALA A 61 2.72 7.43 -11.10
C ALA A 61 1.97 8.74 -11.37
N ARG A 62 0.92 8.70 -12.20
CA ARG A 62 0.14 9.89 -12.59
C ARG A 62 -1.36 9.63 -12.48
N LEU A 63 -2.07 10.61 -11.93
CA LEU A 63 -3.53 10.59 -11.88
C LEU A 63 -4.10 10.88 -13.27
N GLN A 64 -4.89 9.94 -13.79
CA GLN A 64 -5.66 10.14 -15.01
C GLN A 64 -7.08 10.59 -14.65
N LYS A 65 -7.49 11.74 -15.20
CA LYS A 65 -8.85 12.29 -15.02
C LYS A 65 -9.83 11.85 -16.11
N THR A 66 -9.31 11.34 -17.22
CA THR A 66 -10.06 10.85 -18.39
C THR A 66 -10.04 9.33 -18.44
N GLU A 67 -10.51 8.75 -19.54
CA GLU A 67 -10.44 7.32 -19.79
C GLU A 67 -9.03 6.77 -19.53
N PRO A 68 -8.88 5.78 -18.63
CA PRO A 68 -7.58 5.29 -18.25
C PRO A 68 -7.09 4.19 -19.17
N PHE A 69 -5.77 4.07 -19.26
CA PHE A 69 -5.12 3.08 -20.08
C PHE A 69 -3.83 2.59 -19.44
N PHE A 70 -3.41 1.40 -19.86
CA PHE A 70 -2.13 0.81 -19.49
C PHE A 70 -1.02 1.36 -20.37
N THR A 71 0.04 1.91 -19.76
CA THR A 71 1.22 2.42 -20.46
C THR A 71 2.50 1.87 -19.85
N SER A 72 3.59 1.92 -20.61
CA SER A 72 4.95 1.57 -20.16
C SER A 72 5.76 2.79 -19.70
N GLU A 73 5.22 4.00 -19.85
CA GLU A 73 5.94 5.24 -19.51
C GLU A 73 5.83 5.62 -18.02
N TYR A 74 4.68 5.32 -17.41
CA TYR A 74 4.38 5.60 -16.02
C TYR A 74 3.28 4.66 -15.51
N ILE A 75 3.06 4.65 -14.19
CA ILE A 75 1.95 3.93 -13.57
C ILE A 75 0.70 4.82 -13.60
N THR A 76 -0.35 4.35 -14.27
CA THR A 76 -1.63 5.07 -14.30
C THR A 76 -2.33 4.94 -12.95
N VAL A 77 -2.83 6.04 -12.39
CA VAL A 77 -3.66 6.05 -11.17
C VAL A 77 -5.03 6.60 -11.53
N ILE A 78 -6.11 5.99 -11.07
CA ILE A 78 -7.47 6.50 -11.21
C ILE A 78 -8.22 6.51 -9.90
N ILE A 79 -9.25 7.35 -9.82
CA ILE A 79 -10.24 7.30 -8.74
C ILE A 79 -11.34 6.32 -9.15
N ASP A 80 -11.37 5.15 -8.53
CA ASP A 80 -12.38 4.10 -8.68
C ASP A 80 -12.39 3.21 -7.43
N SER A 81 -13.17 3.62 -6.42
CA SER A 81 -13.24 2.96 -5.10
C SER A 81 -13.69 1.49 -5.17
N GLU A 82 -14.54 1.16 -6.15
CA GLU A 82 -15.12 -0.17 -6.31
C GLU A 82 -14.30 -1.05 -7.25
N CYS A 83 -13.26 -0.51 -7.90
CA CYS A 83 -12.47 -1.22 -8.90
C CYS A 83 -13.30 -1.72 -10.10
N LYS A 84 -14.42 -1.04 -10.41
CA LYS A 84 -15.32 -1.42 -11.51
C LYS A 84 -14.67 -1.31 -12.89
N ILE A 85 -13.61 -0.51 -13.02
CA ILE A 85 -12.87 -0.35 -14.27
C ILE A 85 -12.28 -1.69 -14.78
N CYS A 86 -12.13 -2.69 -13.91
CA CYS A 86 -11.58 -3.99 -14.29
C CYS A 86 -12.43 -4.67 -15.38
N TYR A 87 -13.74 -4.46 -15.40
CA TYR A 87 -14.66 -5.09 -16.34
C TYR A 87 -14.51 -4.56 -17.77
N SER A 88 -14.16 -3.28 -17.93
CA SER A 88 -13.88 -2.68 -19.24
C SER A 88 -12.43 -2.92 -19.67
N LEU A 89 -11.47 -2.74 -18.76
CA LEU A 89 -10.05 -2.84 -19.06
C LEU A 89 -9.54 -4.27 -19.25
N LYS A 90 -10.22 -5.25 -18.64
CA LYS A 90 -9.89 -6.68 -18.69
C LYS A 90 -8.39 -6.94 -18.45
N PRO A 91 -7.88 -6.64 -17.23
CA PRO A 91 -6.48 -6.88 -16.90
C PRO A 91 -6.16 -8.38 -16.86
N ASP A 92 -4.89 -8.71 -17.10
CA ASP A 92 -4.37 -10.07 -16.99
C ASP A 92 -4.22 -10.49 -15.51
N VAL A 93 -3.93 -9.51 -14.65
CA VAL A 93 -3.74 -9.70 -13.21
C VAL A 93 -4.46 -8.61 -12.43
N ILE A 94 -5.18 -9.01 -11.37
CA ILE A 94 -5.67 -8.09 -10.33
C ILE A 94 -4.94 -8.38 -9.03
N ILE A 95 -4.47 -7.33 -8.37
CA ILE A 95 -3.86 -7.41 -7.04
C ILE A 95 -4.68 -6.54 -6.09
N ASP A 96 -5.28 -7.16 -5.07
CA ASP A 96 -5.86 -6.41 -3.96
C ASP A 96 -4.77 -6.06 -2.95
N ALA A 97 -4.45 -4.78 -2.87
CA ALA A 97 -3.42 -4.24 -1.98
C ALA A 97 -3.99 -3.23 -0.97
N ILE A 98 -5.32 -3.20 -0.76
CA ILE A 98 -5.95 -2.30 0.22
C ILE A 98 -5.75 -2.78 1.66
N ILE A 99 -5.57 -4.09 1.85
CA ILE A 99 -5.39 -4.77 3.15
C ILE A 99 -6.49 -4.35 4.16
N ALA A 100 -7.75 -4.41 3.71
CA ALA A 100 -8.91 -4.07 4.53
C ALA A 100 -9.18 -5.08 5.67
N LYS A 101 -8.44 -6.20 5.70
CA LYS A 101 -8.60 -7.34 6.63
C LYS A 101 -9.93 -8.09 6.47
N THR A 102 -10.76 -7.65 5.53
CA THR A 102 -11.97 -8.31 5.06
C THR A 102 -12.05 -8.13 3.55
N ASN A 103 -12.61 -9.10 2.84
CA ASN A 103 -12.83 -8.97 1.41
C ASN A 103 -13.88 -7.87 1.12
N LYS A 104 -13.48 -6.85 0.35
CA LYS A 104 -14.32 -5.72 -0.07
C LYS A 104 -14.79 -5.84 -1.53
N GLY A 105 -15.03 -7.06 -1.99
CA GLY A 105 -15.57 -7.36 -3.32
C GLY A 105 -14.53 -7.73 -4.37
N THR A 106 -13.30 -8.08 -3.97
CA THR A 106 -12.33 -8.65 -4.91
C THR A 106 -12.54 -10.16 -5.00
N LEU A 107 -12.73 -10.66 -6.22
CA LEU A 107 -13.17 -12.03 -6.48
C LEU A 107 -12.26 -12.70 -7.51
N LYS A 108 -12.04 -14.01 -7.33
CA LYS A 108 -11.13 -14.84 -8.13
C LYS A 108 -11.37 -14.77 -9.63
N TYR A 109 -12.61 -14.49 -10.06
CA TYR A 109 -13.01 -14.45 -11.47
C TYR A 109 -12.89 -13.07 -12.13
N MET A 110 -12.42 -12.03 -11.43
CA MET A 110 -12.30 -10.68 -12.00
C MET A 110 -11.16 -10.54 -13.02
N ALA A 111 -10.19 -11.45 -13.00
CA ALA A 111 -9.08 -11.54 -13.95
C ALA A 111 -8.57 -12.99 -14.02
N PRO A 112 -7.79 -13.37 -15.06
CA PRO A 112 -7.16 -14.69 -15.13
C PRO A 112 -6.33 -15.04 -13.90
N LEU A 113 -5.63 -14.05 -13.32
CA LEU A 113 -4.92 -14.17 -12.06
C LEU A 113 -5.37 -13.08 -11.08
N VAL A 114 -5.67 -13.48 -9.84
CA VAL A 114 -6.13 -12.57 -8.78
C VAL A 114 -5.36 -12.88 -7.51
N ILE A 115 -4.64 -11.90 -6.99
CA ILE A 115 -3.77 -12.01 -5.83
C ILE A 115 -4.27 -11.04 -4.77
N ALA A 116 -4.29 -11.44 -3.49
CA ALA A 116 -4.55 -10.52 -2.39
C ALA A 116 -3.34 -10.42 -1.46
N LEU A 117 -3.12 -9.24 -0.88
CA LEU A 117 -2.10 -9.02 0.13
C LEU A 117 -2.73 -9.06 1.53
N GLY A 118 -2.24 -9.96 2.39
CA GLY A 118 -2.58 -10.00 3.80
C GLY A 118 -3.95 -10.63 4.10
N PRO A 119 -4.46 -10.43 5.32
CA PRO A 119 -5.65 -11.11 5.82
C PRO A 119 -6.95 -10.63 5.15
N GLY A 120 -8.02 -11.41 5.33
CA GLY A 120 -9.37 -11.10 4.85
C GLY A 120 -9.80 -11.85 3.59
N PHE A 121 -8.93 -12.70 3.06
CA PHE A 121 -9.15 -13.51 1.86
C PHE A 121 -8.76 -14.97 2.10
N LYS A 122 -9.55 -15.90 1.59
CA LYS A 122 -9.21 -17.32 1.49
C LYS A 122 -8.59 -17.62 0.13
N ALA A 123 -7.29 -17.95 0.10
CA ALA A 123 -6.62 -18.47 -1.07
C ALA A 123 -7.29 -19.76 -1.58
N GLY A 124 -7.37 -19.90 -2.91
CA GLY A 124 -8.06 -20.99 -3.59
C GLY A 124 -9.56 -20.77 -3.75
N THR A 125 -10.20 -20.00 -2.85
CA THR A 125 -11.64 -19.69 -2.87
C THR A 125 -11.93 -18.26 -3.34
N ASP A 126 -11.54 -17.26 -2.55
CA ASP A 126 -11.83 -15.84 -2.84
C ASP A 126 -10.91 -15.29 -3.92
N VAL A 127 -9.65 -15.73 -3.92
CA VAL A 127 -8.58 -15.31 -4.84
C VAL A 127 -7.68 -16.50 -5.18
N HIS A 128 -6.82 -16.36 -6.18
CA HIS A 128 -5.90 -17.43 -6.59
C HIS A 128 -4.76 -17.64 -5.60
N ARG A 129 -4.18 -16.54 -5.09
CA ARG A 129 -3.09 -16.57 -4.11
C ARG A 129 -3.28 -15.46 -3.09
N VAL A 130 -2.88 -15.73 -1.85
CA VAL A 130 -2.72 -14.71 -0.80
C VAL A 130 -1.23 -14.59 -0.49
N ILE A 131 -0.74 -13.37 -0.31
CA ILE A 131 0.64 -13.12 0.12
C ILE A 131 0.65 -12.73 1.58
N GLU A 132 1.44 -13.43 2.40
CA GLU A 132 1.61 -13.11 3.82
C GLU A 132 2.27 -11.73 3.99
N THR A 133 1.67 -10.90 4.85
CA THR A 133 2.14 -9.53 5.12
C THR A 133 2.60 -9.32 6.56
N GLN A 134 2.38 -10.26 7.47
CA GLN A 134 2.89 -10.20 8.83
C GLN A 134 4.42 -10.22 8.80
N ARG A 135 5.06 -9.33 9.57
CA ARG A 135 6.52 -9.34 9.70
C ARG A 135 6.94 -10.59 10.48
N GLY A 136 8.01 -11.23 10.02
CA GLY A 136 8.54 -12.47 10.61
C GLY A 136 9.07 -13.40 9.53
N HIS A 137 9.32 -14.66 9.90
CA HIS A 137 9.88 -15.67 8.99
C HIS A 137 9.02 -15.96 7.76
N TYR A 138 7.71 -15.70 7.84
CA TYR A 138 6.77 -15.98 6.76
C TYR A 138 6.42 -14.75 5.92
N LEU A 139 7.03 -13.59 6.16
CA LEU A 139 6.76 -12.39 5.36
C LEU A 139 6.98 -12.66 3.87
N GLY A 140 5.95 -12.41 3.05
CA GLY A 140 5.99 -12.68 1.62
C GLY A 140 5.72 -14.13 1.23
N LYS A 141 5.41 -15.03 2.17
CA LYS A 141 5.02 -16.40 1.85
C LYS A 141 3.80 -16.39 0.92
N ILE A 142 3.87 -17.17 -0.15
CA ILE A 142 2.78 -17.39 -1.09
C ILE A 142 1.88 -18.49 -0.51
N ILE A 143 0.62 -18.15 -0.29
CA ILE A 143 -0.41 -19.05 0.25
C ILE A 143 -1.31 -19.46 -0.91
N GLU A 144 -1.31 -20.74 -1.22
CA GLU A 144 -2.12 -21.32 -2.30
C GLU A 144 -3.52 -21.71 -1.83
N GLU A 145 -3.61 -22.20 -0.59
CA GLU A 145 -4.84 -22.58 0.09
C GLU A 145 -4.81 -22.08 1.54
N GLY A 146 -5.93 -21.54 2.02
CA GLY A 146 -6.05 -21.02 3.38
C GLY A 146 -5.97 -19.50 3.47
N TYR A 147 -5.50 -18.97 4.61
CA TYR A 147 -5.51 -17.54 4.93
C TYR A 147 -4.12 -17.07 5.33
N ALA A 148 -3.85 -15.77 5.16
CA ALA A 148 -2.74 -15.11 5.85
C ALA A 148 -3.05 -14.96 7.35
N GLU A 149 -2.00 -14.74 8.15
CA GLU A 149 -2.11 -14.43 9.57
C GLU A 149 -3.02 -13.22 9.82
N THR A 150 -3.77 -13.27 10.91
CA THR A 150 -4.65 -12.17 11.31
C THR A 150 -3.83 -10.97 11.76
N ASP A 151 -4.38 -9.76 11.58
CA ASP A 151 -3.69 -8.56 12.04
C ASP A 151 -3.62 -8.54 13.57
N THR A 152 -2.41 -8.56 14.11
CA THR A 152 -2.15 -8.49 15.54
C THR A 152 -2.40 -7.09 16.11
N GLY A 153 -2.49 -6.06 15.26
CA GLY A 153 -2.62 -4.66 15.65
C GLY A 153 -1.32 -4.04 16.19
N ILE A 154 -0.24 -4.82 16.27
CA ILE A 154 1.06 -4.40 16.81
C ILE A 154 2.01 -4.08 15.63
N PRO A 155 2.51 -2.84 15.51
CA PRO A 155 3.49 -2.50 14.47
C PRO A 155 4.81 -3.22 14.68
N GLY A 156 5.55 -3.41 13.58
CA GLY A 156 6.94 -3.85 13.65
C GLY A 156 7.81 -2.89 14.47
N GLU A 157 8.74 -3.48 15.21
CA GLU A 157 9.69 -2.80 16.09
C GLU A 157 10.71 -1.96 15.31
N VAL A 158 11.03 -0.78 15.85
CA VAL A 158 12.10 0.10 15.39
C VAL A 158 12.82 0.65 16.62
N GLU A 159 14.09 0.31 16.81
CA GLU A 159 14.88 0.70 18.01
C GLU A 159 14.18 0.36 19.34
N GLY A 160 13.54 -0.81 19.46
CA GLY A 160 12.79 -1.19 20.66
C GLY A 160 11.37 -0.60 20.76
N TYR A 161 10.97 0.29 19.85
CA TYR A 161 9.63 0.90 19.86
C TYR A 161 8.70 0.24 18.84
N THR A 162 7.48 -0.13 19.27
CA THR A 162 6.44 -0.73 18.42
C THR A 162 5.25 0.22 18.22
N SER A 163 4.23 0.15 19.09
CA SER A 163 3.00 0.94 19.02
C SER A 163 3.21 2.40 19.39
N GLN A 164 4.19 2.69 20.25
CA GLN A 164 4.52 4.04 20.74
C GLN A 164 4.84 5.01 19.60
N ARG A 165 5.30 4.53 18.45
CA ARG A 165 5.62 5.36 17.30
C ARG A 165 4.44 5.82 16.47
N ILE A 166 3.25 5.31 16.75
CA ILE A 166 2.03 5.65 16.00
C ILE A 166 1.39 6.90 16.58
N ILE A 167 1.15 7.88 15.72
CA ILE A 167 0.30 9.02 16.03
C ILE A 167 -1.15 8.64 15.69
N ARG A 168 -2.07 8.77 16.65
CA ARG A 168 -3.50 8.48 16.49
C ARG A 168 -4.35 9.73 16.63
N ALA A 169 -5.47 9.77 15.92
CA ALA A 169 -6.47 10.82 16.07
C ALA A 169 -7.16 10.69 17.45
N PRO A 170 -7.21 11.77 18.26
CA PRO A 170 -7.81 11.73 19.59
C PRO A 170 -9.34 11.68 19.56
N GLU A 171 -9.96 12.17 18.49
CA GLU A 171 -11.40 12.22 18.28
C GLU A 171 -11.76 12.15 16.80
N ASP A 172 -13.05 12.08 16.49
CA ASP A 172 -13.58 12.20 15.13
C ASP A 172 -13.51 13.65 14.65
N GLY A 173 -13.12 13.88 13.39
CA GLY A 173 -13.20 15.21 12.77
C GLY A 173 -12.11 15.48 11.74
N ILE A 174 -11.90 16.75 11.41
CA ILE A 174 -10.88 17.15 10.43
C ILE A 174 -9.53 17.32 11.12
N PHE A 175 -8.51 16.61 10.62
CA PHE A 175 -7.13 16.77 11.07
C PHE A 175 -6.49 18.00 10.42
N ILE A 176 -6.00 18.92 11.24
CA ILE A 176 -5.28 20.13 10.83
C ILE A 176 -3.87 20.10 11.42
N SER A 177 -2.86 20.32 10.58
CA SER A 177 -1.44 20.35 10.98
C SER A 177 -0.62 21.24 10.06
N GLU A 178 0.32 21.97 10.65
CA GLU A 178 1.37 22.72 9.95
C GLU A 178 2.68 21.93 9.85
N LYS A 179 2.75 20.75 10.48
CA LYS A 179 3.92 19.87 10.44
C LYS A 179 3.95 19.05 9.16
N ASN A 180 5.16 18.71 8.73
CA ASN A 180 5.42 17.97 7.51
C ASN A 180 6.17 16.67 7.79
N ILE A 181 6.07 15.74 6.84
CA ILE A 181 6.95 14.56 6.81
C ILE A 181 8.40 15.07 6.66
N GLY A 182 9.29 14.62 7.55
CA GLY A 182 10.68 15.07 7.62
C GLY A 182 10.96 16.13 8.69
N ASP A 183 9.94 16.64 9.39
CA ASP A 183 10.15 17.51 10.54
C ASP A 183 10.64 16.70 11.76
N LEU A 184 11.55 17.29 12.53
CA LEU A 184 11.91 16.79 13.86
C LEU A 184 10.87 17.29 14.87
N ILE A 185 10.49 16.41 15.79
CA ILE A 185 9.46 16.66 16.80
C ILE A 185 9.94 16.14 18.15
N LYS A 186 9.63 16.86 19.24
CA LYS A 186 9.86 16.38 20.60
C LYS A 186 8.63 15.69 21.17
N GLU A 187 8.85 14.72 22.04
CA GLU A 187 7.76 14.10 22.80
C GLU A 187 6.89 15.15 23.50
N GLY A 188 5.57 14.98 23.41
CA GLY A 188 4.59 15.90 23.96
C GLY A 188 4.36 17.18 23.13
N GLU A 189 5.19 17.47 22.13
CA GLU A 189 4.99 18.61 21.22
C GLU A 189 3.73 18.40 20.36
N VAL A 190 3.02 19.50 20.07
CA VAL A 190 1.80 19.47 19.26
C VAL A 190 2.16 19.29 17.79
N ILE A 191 1.67 18.19 17.20
CA ILE A 191 1.78 17.89 15.78
C ILE A 191 0.66 18.59 15.00
N GLY A 192 -0.53 18.66 15.58
CA GLY A 192 -1.71 19.23 14.94
C GLY A 192 -2.91 19.15 15.87
N LYS A 193 -4.11 19.30 15.30
CA LYS A 193 -5.37 19.21 16.02
C LYS A 193 -6.38 18.40 15.21
N VAL A 194 -7.26 17.69 15.91
CA VAL A 194 -8.51 17.21 15.32
C VAL A 194 -9.60 17.99 16.04
N GLN A 195 -10.38 18.79 15.30
CA GLN A 195 -11.30 19.75 15.90
C GLN A 195 -10.60 20.67 16.93
N LYS A 196 -10.89 20.49 18.22
CA LYS A 196 -10.29 21.26 19.32
C LYS A 196 -9.23 20.46 20.08
N ALA A 197 -9.21 19.13 19.96
CA ALA A 197 -8.23 18.29 20.63
C ALA A 197 -6.86 18.36 19.95
N GLU A 198 -5.81 18.50 20.77
CA GLU A 198 -4.43 18.46 20.31
C GLU A 198 -3.98 17.03 20.02
N VAL A 199 -3.27 16.86 18.90
CA VAL A 199 -2.51 15.67 18.57
C VAL A 199 -1.07 15.90 19.02
N LYS A 200 -0.63 15.17 20.04
CA LYS A 200 0.74 15.29 20.58
C LYS A 200 1.64 14.18 20.07
N ALA A 201 2.93 14.46 19.95
CA ALA A 201 3.93 13.48 19.58
C ALA A 201 4.11 12.45 20.71
N PRO A 202 3.92 11.15 20.43
CA PRO A 202 4.06 10.10 21.45
C PRO A 202 5.51 9.76 21.80
N LEU A 203 6.48 10.20 20.98
CA LEU A 203 7.91 10.17 21.29
C LEU A 203 8.66 11.23 20.46
N SER A 204 9.92 11.48 20.81
CA SER A 204 10.81 12.36 20.03
C SER A 204 11.36 11.66 18.78
N GLY A 205 11.53 12.39 17.69
CA GLY A 205 12.18 11.86 16.50
C GLY A 205 11.75 12.58 15.22
N LEU A 206 11.85 11.89 14.09
CA LEU A 206 11.46 12.41 12.78
C LEU A 206 10.04 11.98 12.42
N ILE A 207 9.19 12.90 11.97
CA ILE A 207 7.89 12.54 11.38
C ILE A 207 8.13 11.78 10.07
N ARG A 208 7.99 10.45 10.10
CA ARG A 208 8.24 9.58 8.95
C ARG A 208 7.03 9.49 8.02
N GLY A 209 5.84 9.68 8.58
CA GLY A 209 4.61 9.63 7.84
C GLY A 209 3.55 10.47 8.55
N LEU A 210 2.73 11.14 7.75
CA LEU A 210 1.65 12.00 8.22
C LEU A 210 0.57 12.05 7.14
N ILE A 211 -0.67 11.78 7.54
CA ILE A 211 -1.83 11.91 6.68
C ILE A 211 -1.92 13.35 6.16
N LYS A 212 -2.58 13.54 5.02
CA LYS A 212 -2.75 14.87 4.43
C LYS A 212 -3.54 15.78 5.37
N ASN A 213 -3.08 17.02 5.49
CA ASN A 213 -3.80 18.09 6.17
C ASN A 213 -5.20 18.30 5.57
N GLY A 214 -6.21 18.51 6.42
CA GLY A 214 -7.60 18.76 6.00
C GLY A 214 -8.42 17.51 5.70
N ILE A 215 -7.96 16.32 6.08
CA ILE A 215 -8.68 15.05 5.89
C ILE A 215 -9.54 14.72 7.12
N GLU A 216 -10.73 14.17 6.88
CA GLU A 216 -11.59 13.63 7.93
C GLU A 216 -11.00 12.32 8.48
N VAL A 217 -10.90 12.24 9.80
CA VAL A 217 -10.35 11.11 10.54
C VAL A 217 -11.33 10.63 11.60
N LYS A 218 -11.25 9.34 11.92
CA LYS A 218 -11.97 8.74 13.04
C LYS A 218 -11.08 8.63 14.25
N LYS A 219 -11.66 8.67 15.44
CA LYS A 219 -10.95 8.40 16.69
C LYS A 219 -10.14 7.11 16.58
N ASP A 220 -8.93 7.15 17.13
CA ASP A 220 -7.95 6.07 17.12
C ASP A 220 -7.40 5.68 15.73
N LEU A 221 -7.86 6.33 14.65
CA LEU A 221 -7.27 6.16 13.32
C LEU A 221 -5.78 6.55 13.38
N LYS A 222 -4.95 5.71 12.78
CA LYS A 222 -3.54 6.03 12.59
C LYS A 222 -3.42 7.19 11.60
N ILE A 223 -2.88 8.31 12.06
CA ILE A 223 -2.72 9.54 11.24
C ILE A 223 -1.25 9.88 10.98
N GLY A 224 -0.31 9.23 11.65
CA GLY A 224 1.12 9.42 11.42
C GLY A 224 1.99 8.35 12.06
N ASP A 225 3.29 8.39 11.77
CA ASP A 225 4.30 7.64 12.50
C ASP A 225 5.63 8.40 12.62
N ILE A 226 6.27 8.24 13.78
CA ILE A 226 7.57 8.82 14.10
C ILE A 226 8.66 7.75 13.92
N ASP A 227 9.82 8.15 13.42
CA ASP A 227 11.02 7.32 13.36
C ASP A 227 12.07 7.87 14.34
N PRO A 228 12.37 7.16 15.44
CA PRO A 228 13.32 7.62 16.45
C PRO A 228 14.77 7.65 15.96
N ARG A 229 15.07 7.00 14.83
CA ARG A 229 16.43 6.98 14.26
C ARG A 229 16.80 8.27 13.55
N GLU A 230 15.81 9.11 13.26
CA GLU A 230 15.97 10.41 12.57
C GLU A 230 16.66 10.35 11.20
N LYS A 231 16.64 9.18 10.56
CA LYS A 231 17.24 8.97 9.23
C LYS A 231 16.32 9.50 8.13
N LYS A 232 16.59 10.73 7.69
CA LYS A 232 15.84 11.41 6.61
C LYS A 232 15.80 10.62 5.29
N ASP A 233 16.81 9.84 4.95
CA ASP A 233 16.74 9.08 3.68
C ASP A 233 15.63 8.01 3.70
N LEU A 234 15.31 7.44 4.87
CA LEU A 234 14.31 6.39 4.99
C LEU A 234 12.86 6.85 4.77
N ILE A 235 12.61 8.16 4.77
CA ILE A 235 11.29 8.71 4.43
C ILE A 235 11.05 8.66 2.91
N TYR A 236 12.08 8.54 2.08
CA TYR A 236 11.98 8.51 0.61
C TYR A 236 12.20 7.13 -0.02
N THR A 237 12.44 6.10 0.79
CA THR A 237 12.67 4.72 0.31
C THR A 237 11.48 3.79 0.54
N ILE A 238 11.23 2.93 -0.45
CA ILE A 238 10.32 1.79 -0.35
C ILE A 238 10.83 0.85 0.75
N SER A 239 9.95 0.47 1.67
CA SER A 239 10.33 -0.37 2.81
C SER A 239 10.75 -1.77 2.39
N ASP A 240 11.59 -2.38 3.22
CA ASP A 240 11.90 -3.81 3.19
C ASP A 240 10.65 -4.69 3.03
N LYS A 241 9.59 -4.41 3.80
CA LYS A 241 8.32 -5.12 3.74
C LYS A 241 7.65 -4.97 2.38
N ALA A 242 7.52 -3.75 1.87
CA ALA A 242 6.91 -3.53 0.56
C ALA A 242 7.73 -4.18 -0.57
N ARG A 243 9.06 -4.17 -0.46
CA ARG A 243 9.95 -4.88 -1.37
C ARG A 243 9.76 -6.40 -1.31
N ALA A 244 9.65 -6.99 -0.12
CA ALA A 244 9.41 -8.42 0.01
C ALA A 244 8.11 -8.83 -0.70
N LEU A 245 7.01 -8.11 -0.43
CA LEU A 245 5.70 -8.36 -1.06
C LEU A 245 5.76 -8.24 -2.58
N GLY A 246 6.43 -7.21 -3.12
CA GLY A 246 6.58 -7.07 -4.56
C GLY A 246 7.34 -8.25 -5.20
N GLY A 247 8.28 -8.87 -4.46
CA GLY A 247 9.02 -10.04 -4.92
C GLY A 247 8.11 -11.26 -5.05
N SER A 248 7.35 -11.54 -4.00
CA SER A 248 6.40 -12.65 -3.97
C SER A 248 5.31 -12.50 -5.04
N VAL A 249 4.79 -11.29 -5.23
CA VAL A 249 3.79 -11.05 -6.28
C VAL A 249 4.39 -11.27 -7.67
N LEU A 250 5.60 -10.78 -7.93
CA LEU A 250 6.31 -11.04 -9.18
C LEU A 250 6.50 -12.55 -9.39
N GLU A 251 6.92 -13.29 -8.36
CA GLU A 251 7.08 -14.74 -8.41
C GLU A 251 5.76 -15.45 -8.79
N VAL A 252 4.64 -15.09 -8.17
CA VAL A 252 3.32 -15.65 -8.52
C VAL A 252 2.98 -15.39 -9.98
N ILE A 253 3.16 -14.15 -10.46
CA ILE A 253 2.85 -13.78 -11.85
C ILE A 253 3.75 -14.56 -12.82
N MET A 254 5.05 -14.65 -12.53
CA MET A 254 5.98 -15.42 -13.34
C MET A 254 5.60 -16.90 -13.35
N ASN A 255 5.26 -17.50 -12.21
CA ASN A 255 4.87 -18.91 -12.16
C ASN A 255 3.59 -19.21 -12.94
N PHE A 256 2.63 -18.27 -12.94
CA PHE A 256 1.36 -18.44 -13.64
C PHE A 256 1.47 -18.26 -15.16
N TYR A 257 2.30 -17.32 -15.62
CA TYR A 257 2.43 -16.96 -17.04
C TYR A 257 3.70 -17.48 -17.72
N SER A 258 4.64 -18.06 -16.97
CA SER A 258 5.74 -18.78 -17.59
C SER A 258 5.21 -20.13 -18.05
N ASP A 259 5.49 -20.48 -19.30
CA ASP A 259 5.47 -21.86 -19.77
C ASP A 259 6.58 -22.61 -19.05
N ARG A 260 6.39 -22.93 -17.76
CA ARG A 260 7.17 -24.00 -17.17
C ARG A 260 6.73 -25.24 -17.95
N ILE A 261 7.60 -25.68 -18.86
CA ILE A 261 7.61 -27.07 -19.30
C ILE A 261 7.72 -27.86 -17.99
N ILE A 262 6.59 -28.37 -17.51
CA ILE A 262 6.60 -29.30 -16.41
C ILE A 262 7.16 -30.57 -17.02
N PHE A 263 8.48 -30.73 -16.96
CA PHE A 263 9.07 -32.06 -16.98
C PHE A 263 8.59 -32.73 -15.68
N PHE A 264 7.40 -33.32 -15.74
CA PHE A 264 7.14 -34.49 -14.92
C PHE A 264 8.06 -35.59 -15.47
N GLU A 265 9.31 -35.62 -15.03
CA GLU A 265 10.12 -36.81 -15.17
C GLU A 265 9.64 -37.84 -14.15
N LYS A 266 8.89 -38.81 -14.70
CA LYS A 266 8.59 -40.18 -14.26
C LYS A 266 7.97 -40.40 -12.88
#